data_AF-C8S4P6-F1
#
_entry.id   AF-C8S4P6-F1
#
_cell.length_a   1.000
_cell.length_b   1.000
_cell.length_c   1.000
_cell.angle_alpha   90.00
_cell.angle_beta   90.00
_cell.angle_gamma   90.00
#
_symmetry.space_group_name_H-M   'P 1'
#
loop_
_entity.id
_entity.type
_entity.pdbx_description
1 polymer ?
#
loop_
_entity_poly.entity_id
_entity_poly.type
_entity_poly.pdbx_seq_one_letter_code
_entity_poly.pdbx_strand_id
1 'polypeptide(L)' 'MIEAVFSIVYMLAIIVFMLAILYFTLWLFIMLPAGMATDRGRSAFGWVLLSLMLSPILACLLLWLLGDNPNSQE' A
#
# COMPACT_ATOMS: atom_id res chain seq x y z
N MET A 1 18.32 16.12 33.63
CA MET A 1 17.22 16.77 32.89
C MET A 1 17.45 16.69 31.38
N ILE A 2 18.58 17.20 30.86
CA ILE A 2 18.90 17.21 29.41
C ILE A 2 18.93 15.80 28.78
N GLU A 3 19.59 14.83 29.41
CA GLU A 3 19.64 13.42 28.94
C GLU A 3 18.26 12.78 28.80
N ALA A 4 17.36 13.06 29.74
CA ALA A 4 15.99 12.54 29.71
C ALA A 4 15.21 13.13 28.53
N VAL A 5 15.42 14.42 28.21
CA VAL A 5 14.80 15.06 27.05
C VAL A 5 15.27 14.42 25.75
N PHE A 6 16.58 14.19 25.58
CA PHE A 6 17.12 13.53 24.39
C PHE A 6 16.56 12.12 24.20
N SER A 7 16.48 11.33 25.27
CA SER A 7 15.89 9.99 25.24
C SER A 7 14.42 10.01 24.79
N ILE A 8 13.62 10.94 25.32
CA ILE A 8 12.20 11.09 24.94
C ILE A 8 12.07 11.45 23.46
N VAL A 9 12.86 12.41 22.97
CA VAL A 9 12.83 12.83 21.56
C VAL A 9 13.17 11.66 20.63
N TYR A 10 14.21 10.89 20.96
CA TYR A 10 14.62 9.73 20.16
C TYR A 10 13.53 8.66 20.10
N MET A 11 12.90 8.36 21.24
CA MET A 11 11.76 7.43 21.30
C MET A 11 10.59 7.89 20.42
N LEU A 12 10.23 9.17 20.48
CA LEU A 12 9.17 9.73 19.64
C LEU A 12 9.51 9.65 18.15
N ALA A 13 10.76 9.94 17.78
CA ALA A 13 11.22 9.82 16.39
C ALA A 13 11.09 8.38 15.87
N ILE A 14 11.46 7.39 16.68
CA ILE A 14 11.27 5.97 16.33
C ILE A 14 9.80 5.64 16.13
N ILE A 15 8.93 6.07 17.04
CA ILE A 15 7.48 5.78 16.94
C ILE A 15 6.92 6.36 15.64
N VAL A 16 7.23 7.62 15.33
CA VAL A 16 6.79 8.27 14.08
C VAL A 16 7.32 7.52 12.86
N PHE A 17 8.58 7.12 12.88
CA PHE A 17 9.19 6.36 11.78
C PHE A 17 8.52 5.00 11.58
N MET A 18 8.22 4.27 12.66
CA MET A 18 7.51 3.00 12.61
C MET A 18 6.09 3.15 12.07
N LEU A 19 5.37 4.20 12.48
CA LEU A 19 4.04 4.52 11.96
C LEU A 19 4.08 4.86 10.46
N ALA A 20 5.10 5.59 10.02
CA ALA A 20 5.30 5.90 8.60
C ALA A 20 5.55 4.64 7.77
N ILE A 21 6.38 3.70 8.25
CA ILE A 21 6.62 2.40 7.60
C ILE A 21 5.33 1.59 7.54
N LEU A 22 4.57 1.52 8.63
CA LEU A 22 3.30 0.80 8.67
C LEU A 22 2.31 1.38 7.66
N TYR A 23 2.15 2.71 7.65
CA TYR A 23 1.30 3.39 6.69
C TYR A 23 1.74 3.11 5.25
N PHE A 24 3.03 3.26 4.95
CA PHE A 24 3.57 3.00 3.61
C PHE A 24 3.35 1.55 3.19
N THR A 25 3.51 0.60 4.11
CA THR A 25 3.27 -0.83 3.84
C THR A 25 1.79 -1.09 3.52
N LEU A 26 0.86 -0.57 4.32
CA LEU A 26 -0.58 -0.71 4.07
C LEU A 26 -0.99 -0.02 2.76
N TRP A 27 -0.43 1.16 2.48
CA TRP A 27 -0.67 1.86 1.24
C TRP A 27 -0.20 1.04 0.04
N LEU A 28 1.05 0.56 0.08
CA LEU A 28 1.66 -0.18 -1.03
C LEU A 28 0.98 -1.52 -1.30
N PHE A 29 0.65 -2.28 -0.25
CA PHE A 29 0.09 -3.63 -0.40
C PHE A 29 -1.42 -3.67 -0.59
N ILE A 30 -2.15 -2.66 -0.12
CA ILE A 30 -3.62 -2.67 -0.11
C ILE A 30 -4.16 -1.51 -0.94
N MET A 31 -3.89 -0.27 -0.54
CA MET A 31 -4.56 0.89 -1.14
C MET A 31 -4.19 1.09 -2.61
N LEU A 32 -2.90 0.97 -2.94
CA LEU A 32 -2.38 1.13 -4.29
C LEU A 32 -2.97 0.09 -5.27
N PRO A 33 -2.87 -1.24 -5.03
CA PRO A 33 -3.45 -2.23 -5.94
C PRO A 33 -4.99 -2.19 -5.95
N ALA A 34 -5.64 -1.88 -4.82
CA ALA A 34 -7.09 -1.70 -4.79
C ALA A 34 -7.55 -0.55 -5.69
N GLY A 35 -6.93 0.63 -5.55
CA GLY A 35 -7.25 1.81 -6.36
C GLY A 35 -6.98 1.55 -7.84
N MET A 36 -5.80 1.03 -8.17
CA MET A 36 -5.45 0.71 -9.56
C MET A 36 -6.41 -0.30 -10.19
N ALA A 37 -6.92 -1.27 -9.42
CA ALA A 37 -7.90 -2.24 -9.91
C ALA A 37 -9.26 -1.60 -10.13
N THR A 38 -9.76 -0.81 -9.18
CA THR A 38 -11.05 -0.13 -9.28
C THR A 38 -11.08 0.86 -10.45
N ASP A 39 -10.01 1.64 -10.64
CA ASP A 39 -9.89 2.60 -11.75
C ASP A 39 -9.97 1.91 -13.12
N ARG A 40 -9.64 0.62 -13.19
CA ARG A 40 -9.66 -0.22 -14.40
C ARG A 40 -10.92 -1.08 -14.52
N GLY A 41 -11.92 -0.87 -13.67
CA GLY A 41 -13.15 -1.67 -13.67
C GLY A 41 -12.95 -3.13 -13.25
N ARG A 42 -11.96 -3.41 -12.39
CA ARG A 42 -11.63 -4.76 -11.89
C ARG A 42 -11.88 -4.86 -10.37
N SER A 43 -12.10 -6.07 -9.86
CA SER A 43 -12.36 -6.31 -8.44
C SER A 43 -11.15 -5.96 -7.57
N ALA A 44 -11.29 -4.95 -6.70
CA ALA A 44 -10.24 -4.55 -5.76
C ALA A 44 -9.79 -5.70 -4.85
N PHE A 45 -10.74 -6.49 -4.31
CA PHE A 45 -10.44 -7.58 -3.40
C PHE A 45 -9.50 -8.64 -4.02
N GLY A 46 -9.77 -9.03 -5.28
CA GLY A 46 -8.95 -10.02 -5.97
C GLY A 46 -7.52 -9.52 -6.20
N TRP A 47 -7.35 -8.25 -6.55
CA TRP A 47 -6.04 -7.65 -6.79
C TRP A 47 -5.26 -7.35 -5.50
N VAL A 48 -5.94 -7.01 -4.41
CA VAL A 48 -5.32 -6.93 -3.07
C VAL A 48 -4.85 -8.31 -2.63
N LEU A 49 -5.65 -9.37 -2.82
CA LEU A 49 -5.25 -10.72 -2.47
C LEU A 49 -4.01 -11.15 -3.28
N LEU A 50 -3.97 -10.86 -4.58
CA LEU A 50 -2.80 -11.11 -5.43
C LEU A 50 -1.56 -10.34 -4.95
N SER A 51 -1.73 -9.08 -4.59
CA SER A 51 -0.67 -8.23 -4.01
C SER A 51 -0.09 -8.82 -2.73
N LEU A 52 -0.95 -9.30 -1.82
CA LEU A 52 -0.54 -9.92 -0.56
C LEU A 52 0.13 -11.29 -0.74
N MET A 53 -0.32 -12.09 -1.73
CA MET A 53 0.22 -13.44 -1.96
C MET A 53 1.53 -13.45 -2.76
N LEU A 54 1.69 -12.54 -3.73
CA LEU A 54 2.86 -12.50 -4.61
C LEU A 54 3.73 -11.28 -4.33
N SER A 55 3.28 -10.10 -4.75
CA SER A 55 3.85 -8.81 -4.38
C SER A 55 2.97 -7.67 -4.93
N PRO A 56 2.95 -6.50 -4.27
CA PRO A 56 2.26 -5.31 -4.78
C PRO A 56 2.83 -4.83 -6.12
N ILE A 57 4.14 -4.94 -6.30
CA ILE A 57 4.81 -4.54 -7.54
C ILE A 57 4.30 -5.39 -8.71
N LEU A 58 4.26 -6.72 -8.54
CA LEU A 58 3.75 -7.62 -9.58
C LEU A 58 2.26 -7.36 -9.86
N ALA A 59 1.43 -7.16 -8.82
CA ALA A 59 0.02 -6.85 -8.99
C ALA A 59 -0.19 -5.55 -9.79
N CYS A 60 0.57 -4.49 -9.48
CA CYS A 60 0.52 -3.21 -10.20
C CYS A 60 0.98 -3.34 -11.66
N LEU A 61 2.06 -4.09 -11.91
CA LEU A 61 2.56 -4.33 -13.28
C LEU A 61 1.54 -5.12 -14.11
N LEU A 62 0.90 -6.12 -13.52
CA LEU A 62 -0.16 -6.88 -14.19
C LEU A 62 -1.37 -6.00 -14.48
N LEU A 63 -1.83 -5.18 -13.53
CA LEU A 63 -2.89 -4.20 -13.75
C LEU A 63 -2.54 -3.20 -14.87
N TRP A 64 -1.29 -2.78 -14.94
CA TRP A 64 -0.83 -1.89 -16.00
C TRP A 64 -0.81 -2.58 -17.37
N LEU A 65 -0.33 -3.82 -17.43
CA LEU A 65 -0.29 -4.63 -18.66
C LEU A 65 -1.69 -5.00 -19.16
N LEU A 66 -2.60 -5.37 -18.25
CA LEU A 66 -3.98 -5.76 -18.59
C LEU A 66 -4.84 -4.56 -19.00
N GLY A 67 -4.53 -3.36 -18.50
CA GLY A 67 -5.33 -2.18 -18.72
C GLY A 67 -6.78 -2.32 -18.23
N ASP A 68 -7.65 -1.49 -18.82
CA ASP A 68 -9.07 -1.42 -18.47
C ASP A 68 -9.80 -2.73 -18.77
N ASN A 69 -10.82 -3.02 -17.98
CA ASN A 69 -11.65 -4.20 -18.17
C ASN A 69 -12.56 -4.00 -19.41
N PRO A 70 -12.41 -4.80 -20.49
CA PRO A 70 -13.22 -4.64 -21.70
C PRO A 70 -14.72 -4.90 -21.46
N ASN A 71 -15.05 -5.62 -20.37
CA ASN A 71 -16.41 -5.97 -20.00
C ASN A 71 -16.99 -5.05 -18.93
N SER A 72 -16.33 -3.95 -18.55
CA SER A 72 -16.89 -2.98 -17.60
C SER A 72 -17.90 -2.02 -18.24
N GLN A 73 -18.50 -2.39 -19.38
CA GLN A 73 -19.49 -1.61 -20.10
C GLN A 73 -20.88 -1.82 -19.47
N GLU A 74 -21.13 -1.14 -18.35
CA GLU A 74 -22.45 -0.63 -17.95
C GLU A 74 -22.29 0.80 -17.41
#